data_AF-A0A3D5EIM5-F1
#
_entry.id   AF-A0A3D5EIM5-F1
#
_cell.length_a   1.000
_cell.length_b   1.000
_cell.length_c   1.000
_cell.angle_alpha   90.00
_cell.angle_beta   90.00
_cell.angle_gamma   90.00
#
_symmetry.space_group_name_H-M   'P 1'
#
loop_
_entity.id
_entity.type
_entity.pdbx_description
1 polymer ?
#
loop_
_entity_poly.entity_id
_entity_poly.type
_entity_poly.pdbx_seq_one_letter_code
_entity_poly.pdbx_strand_id
1 'polypeptide(L)'
;MTLKTDHGSFEIRDLTFADRRKLHRMELNAIDLNTNEINHEKFYDLLEWVMNFAFDNPEEQFAKLDDNQIDEILIAAYNFYKEGVSKKKS
;
A
#
# COMPACT_ATOMS: atom_id res chain seq x y z
N MET A 1 8.73 10.43 -0.08
CA MET A 1 8.17 10.60 -1.44
C MET A 1 6.72 11.06 -1.31
N THR A 2 6.20 11.85 -2.26
CA THR A 2 4.81 12.36 -2.15
C THR A 2 3.84 11.51 -2.97
N LEU A 3 2.84 10.92 -2.31
CA LEU A 3 1.69 10.26 -2.92
C LEU A 3 0.57 11.28 -3.14
N LYS A 4 0.02 11.33 -4.36
CA LYS A 4 -1.15 12.16 -4.68
C LYS A 4 -2.36 11.27 -4.91
N THR A 5 -3.45 11.59 -4.24
CA THR A 5 -4.74 10.89 -4.31
C THR A 5 -5.86 11.92 -4.45
N ASP A 6 -7.07 11.46 -4.76
CA ASP A 6 -8.26 12.32 -4.82
C ASP A 6 -8.62 12.91 -3.43
N HIS A 7 -8.13 12.30 -2.35
CA HIS A 7 -8.38 12.70 -0.97
C HIS A 7 -7.26 13.55 -0.36
N GLY A 8 -6.18 13.80 -1.10
CA GLY A 8 -5.07 14.63 -0.62
C GLY A 8 -3.70 14.23 -1.16
N SER A 9 -2.70 15.00 -0.71
CA SER A 9 -1.28 14.68 -0.93
C SER A 9 -0.64 14.28 0.39
N PHE A 10 0.05 13.15 0.38
CA PHE A 10 0.63 12.55 1.57
C PHE A 10 2.12 12.33 1.36
N GLU A 11 2.92 12.67 2.36
CA GLU A 11 4.31 12.22 2.41
C GLU A 11 4.34 10.78 2.88
N ILE A 12 4.85 9.89 2.03
CA ILE A 12 5.04 8.49 2.34
C ILE A 12 6.53 8.12 2.34
N ARG A 13 6.88 7.12 3.15
CA ARG A 13 8.23 6.59 3.25
C ARG A 13 8.68 5.91 1.95
N ASP A 14 9.96 6.00 1.63
CA ASP A 14 10.53 5.27 0.50
C ASP A 14 10.76 3.78 0.86
N LEU A 15 10.51 2.88 -0.10
CA LEU A 15 10.80 1.44 0.08
C LEU A 15 12.27 1.12 -0.13
N THR A 16 12.84 0.31 0.77
CA THR A 16 14.09 -0.40 0.48
C THR A 16 13.83 -1.68 -0.34
N PHE A 17 14.89 -2.31 -0.85
CA PHE A 17 14.79 -3.61 -1.51
C PHE A 17 14.19 -4.69 -0.59
N ALA A 18 14.53 -4.66 0.70
CA ALA A 18 14.03 -5.60 1.69
C ALA A 18 12.53 -5.41 1.93
N ASP A 19 12.09 -4.15 2.10
CA ASP A 19 10.68 -3.82 2.30
C ASP A 19 9.84 -4.20 1.08
N ARG A 20 10.37 -3.95 -0.12
CA ARG A 20 9.72 -4.38 -1.37
C ARG A 20 9.54 -5.90 -1.44
N ARG A 21 10.55 -6.68 -1.06
CA ARG A 21 10.45 -8.15 -1.04
C ARG A 21 9.43 -8.63 -0.01
N LYS A 22 9.32 -7.93 1.12
CA LYS A 22 8.28 -8.19 2.12
C LYS A 22 6.89 -7.90 1.56
N LEU A 23 6.68 -6.73 0.96
CA LEU A 23 5.41 -6.35 0.35
C LEU A 23 4.98 -7.36 -0.72
N HIS A 24 5.88 -7.75 -1.61
CA HIS A 24 5.57 -8.76 -2.64
C HIS A 24 5.24 -10.15 -2.04
N ARG A 25 5.88 -10.54 -0.93
CA ARG A 25 5.53 -11.79 -0.25
C ARG A 25 4.12 -11.72 0.35
N MET A 26 3.74 -10.58 0.92
CA MET A 26 2.38 -10.37 1.45
C MET A 26 1.35 -10.40 0.32
N GLU A 27 1.66 -9.78 -0.82
CA GLU A 27 0.82 -9.82 -2.02
C GLU A 27 0.58 -11.25 -2.50
N LEU A 28 1.63 -12.07 -2.59
CA LEU A 28 1.51 -13.49 -2.98
C LEU A 28 0.71 -14.33 -1.97
N ASN A 29 0.61 -13.90 -0.71
CA ASN A 29 -0.24 -14.55 0.28
C ASN A 29 -1.68 -14.02 0.25
N ALA A 30 -1.89 -12.83 -0.30
CA ALA A 30 -3.20 -12.21 -0.49
C ALA A 30 -3.87 -12.64 -1.80
N ILE A 31 -3.12 -13.20 -2.75
CA ILE A 31 -3.64 -13.73 -4.02
C ILE A 31 -3.42 -15.24 -4.05
N ASP A 32 -4.48 -16.02 -4.19
CA ASP A 32 -4.34 -17.44 -4.46
C ASP A 32 -3.79 -17.62 -5.88
N LEU A 33 -2.58 -18.18 -6.00
CA LEU A 33 -1.91 -18.33 -7.30
C LEU A 33 -2.55 -19.39 -8.21
N ASN A 34 -3.46 -20.21 -7.70
CA ASN A 34 -4.15 -21.26 -8.45
C ASN A 34 -5.53 -20.80 -8.93
N THR A 35 -6.27 -20.06 -8.10
CA THR A 35 -7.62 -19.57 -8.44
C THR A 35 -7.63 -18.11 -8.90
N ASN A 36 -6.53 -17.39 -8.66
CA ASN A 36 -6.41 -15.94 -8.84
C ASN A 36 -7.45 -15.16 -8.01
N GLU A 37 -8.01 -15.79 -6.98
CA GLU A 37 -8.92 -15.14 -6.03
C GLU A 37 -8.13 -14.39 -4.98
N ILE A 38 -8.67 -13.24 -4.55
CA ILE A 38 -8.07 -12.44 -3.50
C ILE A 38 -8.57 -12.96 -2.16
N ASN A 39 -7.66 -13.32 -1.27
CA ASN A 39 -7.96 -13.49 0.14
C ASN A 39 -8.07 -12.11 0.77
N HIS A 40 -9.31 -11.64 0.98
CA HIS A 40 -9.57 -10.29 1.48
C HIS A 40 -8.92 -10.03 2.84
N GLU A 41 -8.93 -11.01 3.77
CA GLU A 41 -8.28 -10.86 5.08
C GLU A 41 -6.78 -10.58 4.93
N LYS A 42 -6.09 -11.39 4.10
CA LYS A 42 -4.65 -11.21 3.84
C LYS A 42 -4.36 -9.95 3.04
N PHE A 43 -5.30 -9.49 2.22
CA PHE A 43 -5.19 -8.23 1.51
C PHE A 43 -5.30 -7.05 2.47
N TYR A 44 -6.23 -7.08 3.43
CA TYR A 44 -6.31 -6.07 4.48
C TYR A 44 -5.08 -6.08 5.40
N ASP A 45 -4.52 -7.25 5.74
CA ASP A 45 -3.23 -7.35 6.45
C ASP A 45 -2.10 -6.61 5.69
N LEU A 46 -2.12 -6.68 4.34
CA LEU A 46 -1.17 -5.95 3.49
C LEU A 46 -1.42 -4.44 3.56
N LEU A 47 -2.67 -3.98 3.44
CA LEU A 47 -3.01 -2.57 3.52
C LEU A 47 -2.65 -1.98 4.89
N GLU A 48 -2.89 -2.71 5.97
CA GLU A 48 -2.50 -2.32 7.33
C GLU A 48 -0.97 -2.21 7.47
N TRP A 49 -0.22 -3.14 6.86
CA TRP A 49 1.24 -3.02 6.83
C TRP A 49 1.68 -1.79 6.03
N VAL A 50 1.06 -1.51 4.89
CA VAL A 50 1.32 -0.31 4.09
C VAL A 50 1.03 0.94 4.91
N MET A 51 -0.10 0.99 5.62
CA MET A 51 -0.47 2.09 6.50
C MET A 51 0.63 2.40 7.53
N ASN A 52 1.04 1.38 8.29
CA ASN A 52 2.02 1.53 9.36
C ASN A 52 3.45 1.77 8.86
N PHE A 53 3.78 1.33 7.66
CA PHE A 53 5.11 1.52 7.08
C PHE A 53 5.26 2.86 6.35
N ALA A 54 4.25 3.21 5.55
CA ALA A 54 4.29 4.32 4.63
C ALA A 54 4.08 5.66 5.34
N PHE A 55 3.21 5.69 6.34
CA PHE A 55 2.78 6.92 7.01
C PHE A 55 3.31 6.96 8.45
N ASP A 56 3.95 8.07 8.83
CA ASP A 56 4.54 8.21 10.17
C ASP A 56 3.47 8.44 11.27
N ASN A 57 2.33 9.05 10.92
CA ASN A 57 1.23 9.29 11.86
C ASN A 57 -0.14 9.09 11.18
N PRO A 58 -0.52 7.84 10.88
CA PRO A 58 -1.74 7.53 10.14
C PRO A 58 -3.00 8.00 10.88
N GLU A 59 -3.04 7.95 12.22
CA GLU A 59 -4.19 8.42 13.00
C GLU A 59 -4.48 9.91 12.76
N GLU A 60 -3.46 10.78 12.82
CA GLU A 60 -3.64 12.20 12.55
C GLU A 60 -3.92 12.48 11.06
N GLN A 61 -3.26 11.75 10.17
CA GLN A 61 -3.39 11.96 8.72
C GLN A 61 -4.74 11.50 8.18
N PHE A 62 -5.35 10.51 8.83
CA PHE A 62 -6.63 9.91 8.41
C PHE A 62 -7.80 10.26 9.32
N ALA A 63 -7.60 11.04 10.40
CA ALA A 63 -8.64 11.40 11.39
C ALA A 63 -9.94 11.99 10.81
N LYS A 64 -9.91 12.54 9.59
CA LYS A 64 -11.07 13.19 8.94
C LYS A 64 -11.63 12.41 7.75
N LEU A 65 -11.11 11.21 7.50
CA LEU A 65 -11.49 10.35 6.40
C LEU A 65 -12.32 9.19 6.94
N ASP A 66 -13.23 8.68 6.11
CA ASP A 66 -13.90 7.41 6.38
C ASP A 66 -13.06 6.21 5.96
N ASP A 67 -13.45 5.02 6.43
CA ASP A 67 -12.71 3.77 6.18
C ASP A 67 -12.53 3.47 4.67
N ASN A 68 -13.50 3.81 3.82
CA ASN A 68 -13.38 3.57 2.38
C ASN A 68 -12.35 4.52 1.75
N GLN A 69 -12.35 5.79 2.16
CA GLN A 69 -11.36 6.76 1.69
C GLN A 69 -9.94 6.37 2.13
N ILE A 70 -9.80 5.83 3.35
CA ILE A 70 -8.54 5.32 3.85
C ILE A 70 -8.09 4.14 3.00
N ASP A 71 -8.95 3.15 2.77
CA ASP A 71 -8.65 2.00 1.92
C ASP A 71 -8.19 2.43 0.52
N GLU A 72 -8.86 3.42 -0.09
CA GLU A 72 -8.46 3.97 -1.39
C GLU A 72 -7.05 4.58 -1.37
N ILE A 73 -6.70 5.33 -0.32
CA ILE A 73 -5.35 5.89 -0.14
C ILE A 73 -4.32 4.77 0.05
N LEU A 74 -4.62 3.76 0.86
CA LEU A 74 -3.72 2.65 1.11
C LEU A 74 -3.49 1.81 -0.15
N ILE A 75 -4.53 1.58 -0.93
CA ILE A 75 -4.45 0.94 -2.25
C ILE A 75 -3.61 1.80 -3.20
N ALA A 76 -3.79 3.12 -3.20
CA ALA A 76 -2.96 4.02 -4.01
C ALA A 76 -1.49 3.97 -3.59
N ALA A 77 -1.19 3.96 -2.29
CA ALA A 77 0.17 3.82 -1.75
C ALA A 77 0.80 2.49 -2.17
N TYR A 78 0.06 1.39 -2.00
CA TYR A 78 0.45 0.06 -2.44
C TYR A 78 0.76 0.01 -3.93
N ASN A 79 -0.14 0.51 -4.77
CA ASN A 79 0.03 0.55 -6.22
C ASN A 79 1.22 1.43 -6.61
N PHE A 80 1.39 2.58 -5.96
CA PHE A 80 2.54 3.45 -6.17
C PHE A 80 3.86 2.71 -5.93
N TYR A 81 3.94 1.97 -4.83
CA TYR A 81 5.08 1.13 -4.52
C TYR A 81 5.30 0.02 -5.53
N LYS A 82 4.23 -0.64 -6.00
CA LYS A 82 4.29 -1.69 -7.01
C LYS A 82 4.73 -1.15 -8.38
N GLU A 83 4.17 -0.03 -8.81
CA GLU A 83 4.50 0.62 -10.08
C GLU A 83 5.92 1.19 -10.10
N GLY A 84 6.41 1.72 -8.98
CA GLY A 84 7.79 2.19 -8.82
C GLY A 84 8.84 1.11 -9.11
N VAL A 85 8.47 -0.18 -9.01
CA VAL A 85 9.31 -1.32 -9.40
C VAL A 85 9.29 -1.58 -10.90
N SER A 86 8.11 -1.42 -11.53
CA SER A 86 7.93 -1.65 -12.97
C SER A 86 8.49 -0.52 -13.84
N LYS A 87 8.71 0.68 -13.28
CA LYS A 87 9.26 1.85 -13.99
C LYS A 87 10.70 2.20 -13.59
N LYS A 88 11.54 1.20 -13.29
CA LYS A 88 12.98 1.38 -13.52
C LYS A 88 13.19 1.44 -15.04
N LYS A 89 13.05 2.65 -15.60
CA LYS A 89 13.41 2.98 -16.98
C LYS A 89 14.84 2.49 -17.20
N SER A 90 14.98 1.55 -18.13
CA SER A 90 16.22 1.34 -18.87
C SER A 90 16.56 2.58 -19.68
#